data_AF-A0A948DMW2-F1
#
_entry.id   AF-A0A948DMW2-F1
#
_cell.length_a   1.000
_cell.length_b   1.000
_cell.length_c   1.000
_cell.angle_alpha   90.00
_cell.angle_beta   90.00
_cell.angle_gamma   90.00
#
_symmetry.space_group_name_H-M   'P 1'
#
loop_
_entity.id
_entity.type
_entity.pdbx_description
1 polymer ?
#
loop_
_entity_poly.entity_id
_entity_poly.type
_entity_poly.pdbx_seq_one_letter_code
_entity_poly.pdbx_strand_id
1 'polypeptide(L)'
;MNAFRLKSSPLLVYLVAFFFTVSCLALTSCSGSSSAQTDPQADYNAAVQDAKTMTAAKISKNITAIVPENANLIWENNVPGTRVLVATWVDNQAACQNYTNPTSPGCKVEQECPDYGYNSWVTVAPELKNLLGNTPTLLRVAQSLGLPPPSATKTLENTCMIEMYVSPANLFRPSPDPEVTDHEAELAFPADGYRKFDDALLVYSEMPCDANYCASCTASGKCGMTSYRNWYSNRRTYIYSQTPVSSPYPWTALGYTYDWGNPTPPHYGVSEFVINSGTAGIGVFIKSCTWTGAYFNN
;
A
#
# COMPACT_ATOMS: atom_id res chain seq x y z
N MET A 1 -44.50 71.37 64.18
CA MET A 1 -45.17 70.39 63.32
C MET A 1 -44.58 70.51 61.91
N ASN A 2 -44.16 69.36 61.37
CA ASN A 2 -43.76 69.04 60.00
C ASN A 2 -42.50 69.76 59.44
N ALA A 3 -41.33 69.12 59.36
CA ALA A 3 -40.93 67.99 58.46
C ALA A 3 -40.78 68.46 57.00
N PHE A 4 -39.79 68.09 56.19
CA PHE A 4 -38.65 67.18 56.29
C PHE A 4 -37.74 67.47 55.06
N ARG A 5 -36.41 67.38 55.26
CA ARG A 5 -35.28 66.81 54.45
C ARG A 5 -35.44 66.53 52.92
N LEU A 6 -34.42 66.37 52.06
CA LEU A 6 -32.99 65.93 52.10
C LEU A 6 -32.27 66.56 50.86
N LYS A 7 -31.02 67.06 50.90
CA LYS A 7 -29.66 66.46 51.08
C LYS A 7 -29.06 65.74 49.85
N SER A 8 -27.97 66.31 49.30
CA SER A 8 -26.67 65.63 49.08
C SER A 8 -25.56 66.64 48.71
N SER A 9 -24.36 66.38 49.22
CA SER A 9 -23.08 67.12 49.10
C SER A 9 -21.96 66.10 49.45
N PRO A 10 -20.64 66.41 49.41
CA PRO A 10 -19.76 66.55 48.24
C PRO A 10 -18.46 65.66 48.34
N LEU A 11 -17.55 65.81 47.35
CA LEU A 11 -16.07 65.63 47.36
C LEU A 11 -15.37 64.49 48.14
N LEU A 12 -14.42 63.78 47.51
CA LEU A 12 -12.98 63.82 47.92
C LEU A 12 -12.04 63.09 46.93
N VAL A 13 -10.84 63.66 46.79
CA VAL A 13 -9.63 63.19 46.08
C VAL A 13 -8.85 62.21 46.97
N TYR A 14 -8.25 61.16 46.41
CA TYR A 14 -7.12 60.43 47.03
C TYR A 14 -6.07 59.98 46.01
N LEU A 15 -4.82 60.13 46.43
CA LEU A 15 -3.55 59.89 45.74
C LEU A 15 -2.87 58.73 46.49
N VAL A 16 -2.43 57.67 45.79
CA VAL A 16 -1.64 56.58 46.39
C VAL A 16 -0.55 56.13 45.41
N ALA A 17 0.71 56.19 45.87
CA ALA A 17 1.89 55.66 45.22
C ALA A 17 2.21 54.25 45.77
N PHE A 18 2.75 53.35 44.94
CA PHE A 18 3.30 52.06 45.39
C PHE A 18 4.62 51.72 44.67
N PHE A 19 5.56 51.16 45.44
CA PHE A 19 6.99 50.95 45.15
C PHE A 19 7.29 49.62 44.42
N PHE A 20 8.37 49.65 43.60
CA PHE A 20 9.40 48.63 43.28
C PHE A 20 9.06 47.12 43.30
N THR A 21 9.41 46.41 42.21
CA THR A 21 10.41 45.31 42.22
C THR A 21 10.73 44.81 40.81
N VAL A 22 12.01 44.79 40.47
CA VAL A 22 12.59 44.14 39.29
C VAL A 22 12.81 42.67 39.63
N SER A 23 12.18 41.76 38.88
CA SER A 23 12.40 40.33 39.02
C SER A 23 12.94 39.77 37.70
N CYS A 24 14.25 39.52 37.67
CA CYS A 24 14.91 38.69 36.66
C CYS A 24 14.35 37.26 36.74
N LEU A 25 13.60 36.84 35.71
CA LEU A 25 13.33 35.43 35.45
C LEU A 25 14.18 35.00 34.26
N ALA A 26 15.24 34.26 34.56
CA ALA A 26 16.03 33.53 33.59
C ALA A 26 15.17 32.40 33.01
N LEU A 27 14.70 32.57 31.77
CA LEU A 27 14.18 31.46 30.98
C LEU A 27 15.36 30.77 30.30
N THR A 28 15.96 29.80 30.99
CA THR A 28 16.66 28.69 30.33
C THR A 28 15.61 27.81 29.67
N SER A 29 15.17 28.20 28.48
CA SER A 29 14.52 27.26 27.56
C SER A 29 15.63 26.51 26.83
N CYS A 30 15.97 25.34 27.36
CA CYS A 30 16.65 24.33 26.57
C CYS A 30 15.67 23.88 25.49
N SER A 31 15.77 24.45 24.29
CA SER A 31 15.21 23.86 23.08
C SER A 31 16.01 22.60 22.75
N GLY A 32 15.78 21.54 23.53
CA GLY A 32 16.15 20.20 23.15
C GLY A 32 15.25 19.80 22.01
N SER A 33 15.69 20.03 20.78
CA SER A 33 15.14 19.38 19.60
C SER A 33 15.40 17.88 19.73
N SER A 34 14.59 17.18 20.51
CA SER A 34 14.45 15.74 20.38
C SER A 34 13.76 15.53 19.04
N SER A 35 14.55 15.32 17.98
CA SER A 35 14.05 14.63 16.80
C SER A 35 13.49 13.31 17.31
N ALA A 36 12.18 13.21 17.47
CA ALA A 36 11.54 11.97 17.83
C ALA A 36 11.94 10.97 16.75
N GLN A 37 12.84 10.04 17.10
CA GLN A 37 13.25 8.98 16.21
C GLN A 37 12.01 8.14 15.98
N THR A 38 11.46 8.21 14.77
CA THR A 38 10.29 7.42 14.35
C THR A 38 10.62 5.94 14.51
N ASP A 39 9.74 5.18 15.15
CA ASP A 39 9.84 3.72 15.24
C ASP A 39 9.09 3.11 14.05
N PRO A 40 9.80 2.61 13.01
CA PRO A 40 9.14 2.14 11.80
C PRO A 40 8.21 0.95 12.05
N GLN A 41 8.48 0.15 13.09
CA GLN A 41 7.61 -0.97 13.42
C GLN A 41 6.29 -0.50 14.05
N ALA A 42 6.34 0.54 14.89
CA ALA A 42 5.14 1.17 15.44
C ALA A 42 4.30 1.84 14.33
N ASP A 43 4.94 2.55 13.40
CA ASP A 43 4.27 3.20 12.27
C ASP A 43 3.59 2.17 11.35
N TYR A 44 4.29 1.08 11.04
CA TYR A 44 3.73 -0.05 10.29
C TYR A 44 2.52 -0.67 11.00
N ASN A 45 2.61 -0.90 12.31
CA ASN A 45 1.50 -1.45 13.10
C ASN A 45 0.30 -0.51 13.11
N ALA A 46 0.52 0.81 13.17
CA ALA A 46 -0.54 1.82 13.08
C ALA A 46 -1.21 1.81 11.70
N ALA A 47 -0.43 1.71 10.62
CA ALA A 47 -0.94 1.56 9.26
C ALA A 47 -1.81 0.30 9.10
N VAL A 48 -1.38 -0.82 9.69
CA VAL A 48 -2.18 -2.06 9.73
C VAL A 48 -3.53 -1.83 10.41
N GLN A 49 -3.58 -1.06 11.50
CA GLN A 49 -4.86 -0.76 12.17
C GLN A 49 -5.74 0.17 11.33
N ASP A 50 -5.17 1.21 10.72
CA ASP A 50 -5.94 2.17 9.93
C ASP A 50 -6.51 1.53 8.66
N ALA A 51 -5.73 0.69 7.96
CA ALA A 51 -6.15 0.03 6.72
C ALA A 51 -7.33 -0.95 6.90
N LYS A 52 -7.58 -1.45 8.11
CA LYS A 52 -8.72 -2.35 8.42
C LYS A 52 -10.07 -1.81 7.97
N THR A 53 -10.25 -0.49 8.11
CA THR A 53 -11.52 0.19 7.87
C THR A 53 -11.46 0.95 6.56
N MET A 54 -12.19 0.45 5.56
CA MET A 54 -12.45 1.16 4.31
C MET A 54 -13.52 2.23 4.56
N THR A 55 -13.26 3.47 4.12
CA THR A 55 -14.23 4.57 4.20
C THR A 55 -14.23 5.35 2.90
N ALA A 56 -15.32 6.09 2.63
CA ALA A 56 -15.40 6.92 1.43
C ALA A 56 -14.28 7.97 1.33
N ALA A 57 -13.79 8.46 2.48
CA ALA A 57 -12.68 9.42 2.54
C ALA A 57 -11.33 8.81 2.13
N LYS A 58 -11.21 7.48 2.10
CA LYS A 58 -10.00 6.77 1.67
C LYS A 58 -10.02 6.38 0.19
N ILE A 59 -11.14 6.59 -0.52
CA ILE A 59 -11.20 6.32 -1.96
C ILE A 59 -10.26 7.28 -2.68
N SER A 60 -9.33 6.72 -3.45
CA SER A 60 -8.58 7.49 -4.44
C SER A 60 -9.39 7.59 -5.74
N LYS A 61 -9.31 8.76 -6.40
CA LYS A 61 -9.89 9.04 -7.72
C LYS A 61 -8.85 9.03 -8.83
N ASN A 62 -7.62 8.64 -8.49
CA ASN A 62 -6.44 8.73 -9.35
C ASN A 62 -5.63 7.42 -9.37
N ILE A 63 -6.23 6.27 -8.98
CA ILE A 63 -5.52 5.01 -9.20
C ILE A 63 -5.37 4.77 -10.70
N THR A 64 -4.32 4.06 -11.09
CA THR A 64 -3.99 3.79 -12.48
C THR A 64 -5.05 2.90 -13.11
N ALA A 65 -5.67 3.38 -14.19
CA ALA A 65 -6.47 2.58 -15.09
C ALA A 65 -5.59 1.92 -16.16
N ILE A 66 -5.72 0.61 -16.35
CA ILE A 66 -5.06 -0.17 -17.40
C ILE A 66 -5.94 -0.14 -18.66
N VAL A 67 -5.85 0.96 -19.40
CA VAL A 67 -6.59 1.19 -20.64
C VAL A 67 -5.64 1.71 -21.74
N PRO A 68 -5.86 1.37 -23.03
CA PRO A 68 -4.98 1.80 -24.12
C PRO A 68 -4.73 3.32 -24.19
N GLU A 69 -5.69 4.12 -23.75
CA GLU A 69 -5.66 5.59 -23.76
C GLU A 69 -4.76 6.17 -22.66
N ASN A 70 -4.39 5.38 -21.64
CA ASN A 70 -3.52 5.85 -20.57
C ASN A 70 -2.06 5.90 -21.06
N ALA A 71 -1.63 7.11 -21.42
CA ALA A 71 -0.29 7.39 -21.93
C ALA A 71 0.85 7.14 -20.93
N ASN A 72 0.54 6.93 -19.64
CA ASN A 72 1.54 6.62 -18.62
C ASN A 72 1.89 5.12 -18.56
N LEU A 73 1.18 4.28 -19.32
CA LEU A 73 1.44 2.83 -19.35
C LEU A 73 2.54 2.50 -20.35
N ILE A 74 3.36 1.51 -20.01
CA ILE A 74 4.35 0.94 -20.92
C ILE A 74 3.77 -0.37 -21.45
N TRP A 75 3.34 -0.36 -22.71
CA TRP A 75 2.83 -1.54 -23.39
C TRP A 75 3.95 -2.31 -24.09
N GLU A 76 3.77 -3.61 -24.22
CA GLU A 76 4.69 -4.48 -24.95
C GLU A 76 4.83 -4.01 -26.40
N ASN A 77 6.09 -3.91 -26.86
CA ASN A 77 6.44 -3.39 -28.18
C ASN A 77 5.85 -2.00 -28.50
N ASN A 78 5.50 -1.22 -27.48
CA ASN A 78 4.81 0.07 -27.61
C ASN A 78 3.47 0.00 -28.34
N VAL A 79 2.75 -1.12 -28.25
CA VAL A 79 1.43 -1.30 -28.86
C VAL A 79 0.35 -1.28 -27.78
N PRO A 80 -0.45 -0.20 -27.67
CA PRO A 80 -1.52 -0.10 -26.68
C PRO A 80 -2.50 -1.27 -26.74
N GLY A 81 -2.93 -1.76 -25.56
CA GLY A 81 -3.85 -2.90 -25.44
C GLY A 81 -3.21 -4.28 -25.52
N THR A 82 -1.89 -4.38 -25.67
CA THR A 82 -1.15 -5.65 -25.56
C THR A 82 -0.87 -6.02 -24.10
N ARG A 83 0.27 -6.65 -23.79
CA ARG A 83 0.69 -6.85 -22.40
C ARG A 83 1.20 -5.55 -21.80
N VAL A 84 0.85 -5.25 -20.57
CA VAL A 84 1.31 -4.05 -19.84
C VAL A 84 2.50 -4.39 -18.95
N LEU A 85 3.45 -3.46 -18.84
CA LEU A 85 4.63 -3.63 -17.98
C LEU A 85 4.27 -3.37 -16.51
N VAL A 86 4.38 -4.43 -15.71
CA VAL A 86 4.20 -4.39 -14.27
C VAL A 86 5.51 -4.71 -13.55
N ALA A 87 5.60 -4.33 -12.28
CA ALA A 87 6.75 -4.55 -11.44
C ALA A 87 6.36 -5.14 -10.07
N THR A 88 7.18 -6.06 -9.57
CA THR A 88 7.07 -6.61 -8.21
C THR A 88 8.41 -6.49 -7.49
N TRP A 89 8.38 -6.25 -6.18
CA TRP A 89 9.57 -6.18 -5.35
C TRP A 89 9.82 -7.53 -4.66
N VAL A 90 11.06 -8.00 -4.74
CA VAL A 90 11.49 -9.28 -4.18
C VAL A 90 12.62 -9.04 -3.19
N ASP A 91 12.36 -9.39 -1.93
CA ASP A 91 13.31 -9.21 -0.83
C ASP A 91 14.36 -10.33 -0.74
N ASN A 92 14.28 -11.35 -1.60
CA ASN A 92 15.08 -12.57 -1.52
C ASN A 92 16.15 -12.61 -2.61
N GLN A 93 17.41 -12.46 -2.21
CA GLN A 93 18.55 -12.44 -3.13
C GLN A 93 18.65 -13.68 -4.02
N ALA A 94 18.44 -14.88 -3.46
CA ALA A 94 18.51 -16.12 -4.22
C ALA A 94 17.37 -16.22 -5.26
N ALA A 95 16.17 -15.75 -4.90
CA ALA A 95 15.05 -15.65 -5.83
C ALA A 95 15.37 -14.68 -6.98
N CYS A 96 15.94 -13.51 -6.69
CA CYS A 96 16.41 -12.56 -7.70
C CYS A 96 17.44 -13.20 -8.65
N GLN A 97 18.44 -13.89 -8.10
CA GLN A 97 19.50 -14.56 -8.86
C GLN A 97 18.96 -15.69 -9.75
N ASN A 98 17.87 -16.35 -9.38
CA ASN A 98 17.26 -17.38 -10.21
C ASN A 98 16.70 -16.84 -11.54
N TYR A 99 16.32 -15.57 -11.61
CA TYR A 99 15.87 -14.95 -12.86
C TYR A 99 17.04 -14.56 -13.78
N THR A 100 18.22 -14.29 -13.22
CA THR A 100 19.40 -13.83 -13.98
C THR A 100 20.42 -14.93 -14.27
N ASN A 101 20.44 -16.01 -13.50
CA ASN A 101 21.33 -17.13 -13.72
C ASN A 101 20.81 -18.02 -14.87
N PRO A 102 21.52 -18.12 -16.01
CA PRO A 102 21.03 -18.89 -17.16
C PRO A 102 20.94 -20.40 -16.90
N THR A 103 21.57 -20.91 -15.83
CA THR A 103 21.53 -22.34 -15.49
C THR A 103 20.46 -22.71 -14.47
N SER A 104 19.85 -21.72 -13.80
CA SER A 104 18.75 -21.98 -12.86
C SER A 104 17.48 -22.39 -13.62
N PRO A 105 16.63 -23.29 -13.10
CA PRO A 105 15.33 -23.59 -13.70
C PRO A 105 14.34 -22.41 -13.55
N GLY A 106 13.20 -22.48 -14.25
CA GLY A 106 12.11 -21.51 -14.17
C GLY A 106 12.29 -20.27 -15.06
N CYS A 107 11.40 -19.29 -14.94
CA CYS A 107 11.40 -18.06 -15.73
C CYS A 107 12.75 -17.31 -15.70
N LYS A 108 13.11 -16.65 -16.81
CA LYS A 108 14.38 -15.93 -16.98
C LYS A 108 14.16 -14.57 -17.59
N VAL A 109 15.02 -13.62 -17.23
CA VAL A 109 15.03 -12.29 -17.85
C VAL A 109 15.21 -12.38 -19.37
N GLU A 110 14.59 -11.44 -20.07
CA GLU A 110 14.59 -11.33 -21.53
C GLU A 110 14.00 -12.55 -22.25
N GLN A 111 13.11 -13.28 -21.59
CA GLN A 111 12.49 -14.49 -22.13
C GLN A 111 10.99 -14.56 -21.82
N GLU A 112 10.28 -15.25 -22.71
CA GLU A 112 8.91 -15.68 -22.46
C GLU A 112 8.90 -16.78 -21.40
N CYS A 113 8.05 -16.62 -20.39
CA CYS A 113 7.74 -17.64 -19.39
C CYS A 113 6.29 -18.11 -19.60
N PRO A 114 6.08 -19.26 -20.27
CA PRO A 114 4.75 -19.69 -20.69
C PRO A 114 3.85 -20.20 -19.55
N ASP A 115 4.45 -20.58 -18.42
CA ASP A 115 3.82 -21.25 -17.29
C ASP A 115 4.05 -20.51 -15.96
N TYR A 116 4.04 -19.18 -16.00
CA TYR A 116 4.19 -18.37 -14.78
C TYR A 116 3.05 -18.66 -13.79
N GLY A 117 3.39 -19.31 -12.68
CA GLY A 117 2.44 -19.91 -11.73
C GLY A 117 2.26 -19.15 -10.41
N TYR A 118 2.65 -17.88 -10.33
CA TYR A 118 2.59 -17.10 -9.09
C TYR A 118 1.51 -16.02 -9.13
N ASN A 119 0.79 -15.85 -8.02
CA ASN A 119 -0.16 -14.74 -7.85
C ASN A 119 0.53 -13.50 -7.27
N SER A 120 1.50 -12.97 -8.02
CA SER A 120 2.32 -11.86 -7.56
C SER A 120 1.53 -10.56 -7.46
N TRP A 121 1.78 -9.84 -6.37
CA TRP A 121 1.32 -8.47 -6.15
C TRP A 121 2.24 -7.53 -6.94
N VAL A 122 1.64 -6.66 -7.73
CA VAL A 122 2.34 -5.82 -8.70
C VAL A 122 1.77 -4.41 -8.74
N THR A 123 2.60 -3.48 -9.19
CA THR A 123 2.19 -2.13 -9.62
C THR A 123 2.63 -1.93 -11.08
N VAL A 124 2.14 -0.92 -11.78
CA VAL A 124 2.67 -0.60 -13.11
C VAL A 124 4.09 -0.01 -12.96
N ALA A 125 5.02 -0.44 -13.82
CA ALA A 125 6.45 -0.13 -13.64
C ALA A 125 6.81 1.36 -13.42
N PRO A 126 6.21 2.35 -14.13
CA PRO A 126 6.61 3.73 -13.93
C PRO A 126 6.15 4.32 -12.60
N GLU A 127 5.09 3.81 -11.96
CA GLU A 127 4.45 4.47 -10.83
C GLU A 127 5.34 4.53 -9.59
N LEU A 128 6.00 3.42 -9.24
CA LEU A 128 6.91 3.36 -8.10
C LEU A 128 8.13 4.27 -8.30
N LYS A 129 8.68 4.32 -9.53
CA LYS A 129 9.79 5.23 -9.87
C LYS A 129 9.36 6.69 -9.78
N ASN A 130 8.18 7.02 -10.32
CA ASN A 130 7.63 8.37 -10.29
C ASN A 130 7.35 8.84 -8.85
N LEU A 131 6.90 7.94 -7.97
CA LEU A 131 6.62 8.26 -6.57
C LEU A 131 7.90 8.51 -5.76
N LEU A 132 8.96 7.74 -6.01
CA LEU A 132 10.15 7.69 -5.15
C LEU A 132 11.36 8.47 -5.68
N GLY A 133 11.41 8.75 -6.98
CA GLY A 133 12.58 9.33 -7.63
C GLY A 133 13.78 8.38 -7.62
N ASN A 134 14.99 8.93 -7.78
CA ASN A 134 16.15 8.14 -8.18
C ASN A 134 16.93 7.49 -7.03
N THR A 135 16.75 7.97 -5.79
CA THR A 135 17.59 7.56 -4.65
C THR A 135 16.77 7.29 -3.38
N PRO A 136 15.72 6.46 -3.43
CA PRO A 136 14.99 6.11 -2.22
C PRO A 136 15.83 5.24 -1.29
N THR A 137 15.61 5.38 0.02
CA THR A 137 16.10 4.41 0.99
C THR A 137 15.30 3.10 0.86
N LEU A 138 15.88 1.97 1.28
CA LEU A 138 15.17 0.70 1.29
C LEU A 138 13.88 0.76 2.13
N LEU A 139 13.92 1.46 3.25
CA LEU A 139 12.75 1.69 4.10
C LEU A 139 11.64 2.41 3.33
N ARG A 140 11.99 3.43 2.53
CA ARG A 140 11.03 4.20 1.75
C ARG A 140 10.37 3.36 0.65
N VAL A 141 11.11 2.44 0.04
CA VAL A 141 10.56 1.46 -0.91
C VAL A 141 9.52 0.58 -0.20
N ALA A 142 9.87 -0.01 0.95
CA ALA A 142 8.94 -0.83 1.73
C ALA A 142 7.69 -0.04 2.17
N GLN A 143 7.87 1.19 2.63
CA GLN A 143 6.79 2.12 2.98
C GLN A 143 5.78 2.28 1.84
N SER A 144 6.26 2.66 0.65
CA SER A 144 5.40 2.91 -0.51
C SER A 144 4.63 1.69 -1.00
N LEU A 145 5.12 0.49 -0.70
CA LEU A 145 4.50 -0.77 -1.10
C LEU A 145 3.63 -1.37 0.00
N GLY A 146 3.46 -0.70 1.15
CA GLY A 146 2.72 -1.24 2.29
C GLY A 146 3.38 -2.47 2.92
N LEU A 147 4.69 -2.63 2.76
CA LEU A 147 5.47 -3.76 3.27
C LEU A 147 6.01 -3.47 4.68
N PRO A 148 6.30 -4.51 5.49
CA PRO A 148 6.91 -4.32 6.80
C PRO A 148 8.30 -3.67 6.69
N PRO A 149 8.79 -3.03 7.76
CA PRO A 149 10.17 -2.57 7.82
C PRO A 149 11.13 -3.70 7.41
N PRO A 150 12.06 -3.46 6.47
CA PRO A 150 13.02 -4.47 6.05
C PRO A 150 13.86 -4.96 7.24
N SER A 151 14.18 -6.26 7.28
CA SER A 151 15.11 -6.76 8.29
C SER A 151 16.52 -6.16 8.07
N ALA A 152 17.34 -6.17 9.12
CA ALA A 152 18.70 -5.59 9.07
C ALA A 152 19.65 -6.24 8.05
N THR A 153 19.28 -7.41 7.49
CA THR A 153 20.07 -8.10 6.47
C THR A 153 19.70 -7.70 5.04
N LYS A 154 18.60 -6.96 4.84
CA LYS A 154 18.16 -6.52 3.52
C LYS A 154 18.82 -5.19 3.16
N THR A 155 19.24 -5.07 1.91
CA THR A 155 19.85 -3.87 1.34
C THR A 155 19.28 -3.61 -0.06
N LEU A 156 19.62 -2.46 -0.65
CA LEU A 156 19.24 -2.12 -2.02
C LEU A 156 19.94 -3.04 -3.06
N GLU A 157 21.01 -3.72 -2.67
CA GLU A 157 21.89 -4.54 -3.49
C GLU A 157 21.64 -6.05 -3.36
N ASN A 158 20.77 -6.47 -2.43
CA ASN A 158 20.38 -7.87 -2.26
C ASN A 158 18.86 -8.12 -2.33
N THR A 159 18.11 -7.09 -2.71
CA THR A 159 16.69 -7.13 -3.05
C THR A 159 16.53 -6.62 -4.48
N CYS A 160 15.52 -7.05 -5.22
CA CYS A 160 15.35 -6.67 -6.63
C CYS A 160 13.91 -6.28 -6.98
N MET A 161 13.78 -5.51 -8.07
CA MET A 161 12.55 -5.33 -8.80
C MET A 161 12.54 -6.26 -10.02
N ILE A 162 11.47 -7.01 -10.19
CA ILE A 162 11.23 -7.81 -11.39
C ILE A 162 10.16 -7.10 -12.21
N GLU A 163 10.47 -6.76 -13.45
CA GLU A 163 9.51 -6.22 -14.40
C GLU A 163 9.05 -7.30 -15.38
N MET A 164 7.73 -7.36 -15.62
CA MET A 164 7.10 -8.37 -16.47
C MET A 164 6.05 -7.74 -17.37
N TYR A 165 6.00 -8.14 -18.63
CA TYR A 165 4.85 -7.85 -19.49
C TYR A 165 3.77 -8.89 -19.22
N VAL A 166 2.60 -8.43 -18.76
CA VAL A 166 1.46 -9.27 -18.38
C VAL A 166 0.21 -8.82 -19.13
N SER A 167 -0.61 -9.77 -19.59
CA SER A 167 -1.90 -9.44 -20.20
C SER A 167 -2.83 -8.80 -19.16
N PRO A 168 -3.52 -7.68 -19.48
CA PRO A 168 -4.53 -7.11 -18.59
C PRO A 168 -5.61 -8.11 -18.16
N ALA A 169 -5.94 -9.10 -19.00
CA ALA A 169 -6.91 -10.15 -18.66
C ALA A 169 -6.42 -11.12 -17.56
N ASN A 170 -5.13 -11.12 -17.25
CA ASN A 170 -4.55 -11.88 -16.15
C ASN A 170 -4.22 -11.01 -14.93
N LEU A 171 -4.66 -9.75 -14.93
CA LEU A 171 -4.55 -8.86 -13.79
C LEU A 171 -5.93 -8.62 -13.19
N PHE A 172 -5.97 -8.45 -11.88
CA PHE A 172 -7.14 -7.92 -11.20
C PHE A 172 -6.71 -6.92 -10.13
N ARG A 173 -7.59 -5.98 -9.83
CA ARG A 173 -7.42 -5.05 -8.71
C ARG A 173 -7.86 -5.75 -7.42
N PRO A 174 -7.06 -5.80 -6.34
CA PRO A 174 -7.45 -6.46 -5.09
C PRO A 174 -8.40 -5.57 -4.27
N SER A 175 -9.60 -5.33 -4.80
CA SER A 175 -10.64 -4.48 -4.20
C SER A 175 -12.05 -5.08 -4.40
N PRO A 176 -13.11 -4.59 -3.76
CA PRO A 176 -14.48 -5.01 -4.08
C PRO A 176 -14.84 -4.86 -5.56
N ASP A 177 -14.14 -3.96 -6.25
CA ASP A 177 -14.10 -3.83 -7.70
C ASP A 177 -12.74 -4.32 -8.27
N PRO A 178 -12.69 -5.54 -8.84
CA PRO A 178 -11.48 -6.10 -9.45
C PRO A 178 -11.15 -5.55 -10.84
N GLU A 179 -12.00 -4.72 -11.43
CA GLU A 179 -11.73 -4.16 -12.75
C GLU A 179 -10.44 -3.31 -12.73
N VAL A 180 -9.60 -3.55 -13.74
CA VAL A 180 -8.30 -2.86 -13.85
C VAL A 180 -8.42 -1.52 -14.59
N THR A 181 -9.58 -1.23 -15.16
CA THR A 181 -9.85 -0.10 -16.05
C THR A 181 -10.32 1.16 -15.34
N ASP A 182 -10.63 1.07 -14.04
CA ASP A 182 -11.16 2.20 -13.28
C ASP A 182 -10.08 2.99 -12.55
N HIS A 183 -10.38 4.27 -12.34
CA HIS A 183 -9.57 5.23 -11.59
C HIS A 183 -9.95 5.33 -10.12
N GLU A 184 -10.84 4.46 -9.66
CA GLU A 184 -11.28 4.34 -8.27
C GLU A 184 -11.77 2.93 -7.98
N ALA A 185 -11.81 2.55 -6.70
CA ALA A 185 -12.40 1.31 -6.25
C ALA A 185 -13.67 1.59 -5.43
N GLU A 186 -14.68 0.74 -5.57
CA GLU A 186 -15.89 0.79 -4.76
C GLU A 186 -15.67 0.22 -3.35
N LEU A 187 -16.48 0.65 -2.38
CA LEU A 187 -16.44 0.13 -1.00
C LEU A 187 -17.10 -1.24 -0.85
N ALA A 188 -17.94 -1.61 -1.81
CA ALA A 188 -18.72 -2.83 -1.79
C ALA A 188 -18.69 -3.47 -3.16
N PHE A 189 -18.91 -4.78 -3.20
CA PHE A 189 -19.08 -5.46 -4.48
C PHE A 189 -20.31 -4.90 -5.20
N PRO A 190 -20.26 -4.73 -6.53
CA PRO A 190 -21.41 -4.32 -7.30
C PRO A 190 -22.62 -5.22 -7.02
N ALA A 191 -23.77 -4.59 -6.77
CA ALA A 191 -25.04 -5.28 -6.48
C ALA A 191 -25.91 -5.46 -7.72
N ASP A 192 -25.55 -4.83 -8.84
CA ASP A 192 -26.32 -4.88 -10.07
C ASP A 192 -26.05 -6.14 -10.90
N GLY A 193 -26.96 -6.39 -11.83
CA GLY A 193 -26.92 -7.58 -12.67
C GLY A 193 -25.89 -7.55 -13.79
N TYR A 194 -25.24 -6.41 -14.02
CA TYR A 194 -24.38 -6.14 -15.18
C TYR A 194 -22.90 -6.26 -14.82
N ARG A 195 -22.51 -5.76 -13.64
CA ARG A 195 -21.17 -5.89 -13.06
C ARG A 195 -21.06 -7.17 -12.24
N LYS A 196 -21.34 -8.31 -12.87
CA LYS A 196 -21.21 -9.63 -12.25
C LYS A 196 -19.83 -10.20 -12.54
N PHE A 197 -19.17 -10.66 -11.48
CA PHE A 197 -17.95 -11.44 -11.61
C PHE A 197 -18.26 -12.77 -12.30
N ASP A 198 -17.34 -13.16 -13.17
CA ASP A 198 -17.30 -14.54 -13.62
C ASP A 198 -16.80 -15.40 -12.45
N ASP A 199 -17.72 -15.96 -11.67
CA ASP A 199 -17.40 -16.88 -10.59
C ASP A 199 -16.73 -18.18 -11.10
N ALA A 200 -16.68 -18.42 -12.42
CA ALA A 200 -15.89 -19.48 -13.01
C ALA A 200 -14.40 -19.14 -13.13
N LEU A 201 -14.03 -17.85 -13.14
CA LEU A 201 -12.63 -17.42 -13.08
C LEU A 201 -12.14 -17.50 -11.64
N LEU A 202 -11.52 -18.63 -11.31
CA LEU A 202 -11.00 -18.88 -9.97
C LEU A 202 -9.64 -18.20 -9.75
N VAL A 203 -9.39 -17.81 -8.51
CA VAL A 203 -8.11 -17.26 -8.03
C VAL A 203 -7.49 -18.25 -7.03
N TYR A 204 -6.20 -18.52 -7.16
CA TYR A 204 -5.48 -19.34 -6.19
C TYR A 204 -5.25 -18.56 -4.87
N SER A 205 -5.75 -19.09 -3.77
CA SER A 205 -5.61 -18.53 -2.44
C SER A 205 -4.45 -19.17 -1.68
N GLU A 206 -3.39 -18.39 -1.48
CA GLU A 206 -2.17 -18.79 -0.76
C GLU A 206 -2.32 -18.76 0.77
N MET A 207 -3.51 -18.46 1.27
CA MET A 207 -3.77 -18.46 2.71
C MET A 207 -3.66 -19.86 3.28
N PRO A 208 -3.28 -19.99 4.57
CA PRO A 208 -3.39 -21.26 5.28
C PRO A 208 -4.79 -21.87 5.10
N CYS A 209 -4.84 -23.18 4.95
CA CYS A 209 -6.07 -23.94 5.01
C CYS A 209 -6.69 -23.75 6.41
N ASP A 210 -7.89 -23.19 6.44
CA ASP A 210 -8.74 -23.10 7.62
C ASP A 210 -10.16 -23.45 7.19
N ALA A 211 -10.75 -24.48 7.81
CA ALA A 211 -12.08 -24.96 7.45
C ALA A 211 -13.19 -23.90 7.62
N ASN A 212 -12.95 -22.85 8.41
CA ASN A 212 -13.89 -21.75 8.60
C ASN A 212 -13.86 -20.73 7.45
N TYR A 213 -12.72 -20.61 6.76
CA TYR A 213 -12.48 -19.60 5.73
C TYR A 213 -12.11 -20.21 4.37
N CYS A 214 -12.05 -21.54 4.29
CA CYS A 214 -11.63 -22.22 3.09
C CYS A 214 -12.37 -23.54 2.90
N ALA A 215 -13.16 -23.62 1.83
CA ALA A 215 -13.91 -24.82 1.49
C ALA A 215 -13.06 -25.91 0.79
N SER A 216 -11.87 -25.58 0.30
CA SER A 216 -11.10 -26.47 -0.61
C SER A 216 -9.61 -26.50 -0.30
N CYS A 217 -9.25 -27.07 0.84
CA CYS A 217 -7.84 -27.21 1.21
C CYS A 217 -7.06 -28.13 0.26
N THR A 218 -5.90 -27.66 -0.15
CA THR A 218 -4.93 -28.41 -0.95
C THR A 218 -4.02 -29.25 -0.05
N ALA A 219 -3.36 -30.26 -0.63
CA ALA A 219 -2.40 -31.09 0.08
C ALA A 219 -1.20 -30.31 0.65
N SER A 220 -0.91 -29.11 0.13
CA SER A 220 0.14 -28.21 0.63
C SER A 220 -0.29 -27.39 1.85
N GLY A 221 -1.50 -27.61 2.38
CA GLY A 221 -2.03 -26.85 3.52
C GLY A 221 -2.45 -25.42 3.14
N LYS A 222 -2.66 -25.14 1.85
CA LYS A 222 -3.16 -23.86 1.33
C LYS A 222 -4.62 -23.94 0.92
N CYS A 223 -5.29 -22.80 0.86
CA CYS A 223 -6.71 -22.73 0.54
C CYS A 223 -7.08 -23.07 -0.92
N GLY A 224 -6.13 -23.04 -1.86
CA GLY A 224 -6.39 -23.49 -3.23
C GLY A 224 -7.27 -22.53 -4.03
N MET A 225 -7.87 -23.02 -5.12
CA MET A 225 -8.67 -22.21 -6.04
C MET A 225 -10.02 -21.83 -5.43
N THR A 226 -10.42 -20.56 -5.55
CA THR A 226 -11.72 -20.06 -5.05
C THR A 226 -12.24 -18.91 -5.90
N SER A 227 -13.53 -18.58 -5.82
CA SER A 227 -14.08 -17.42 -6.51
C SER A 227 -13.48 -16.12 -5.97
N TYR A 228 -13.46 -15.06 -6.78
CA TYR A 228 -12.88 -13.78 -6.38
C TYR A 228 -13.45 -13.23 -5.06
N ARG A 229 -14.78 -13.29 -4.91
CA ARG A 229 -15.47 -12.81 -3.69
C ARG A 229 -15.02 -13.56 -2.43
N ASN A 230 -14.84 -14.87 -2.54
CA ASN A 230 -14.32 -15.69 -1.45
C ASN A 230 -12.84 -15.38 -1.19
N TRP A 231 -12.00 -15.31 -2.24
CA TRP A 231 -10.60 -14.91 -2.12
C TRP A 231 -10.45 -13.59 -1.35
N TYR A 232 -11.22 -12.58 -1.75
CA TYR A 232 -11.21 -11.25 -1.13
C TYR A 232 -11.64 -11.30 0.34
N SER A 233 -12.81 -11.89 0.60
CA SER A 233 -13.41 -11.90 1.95
C SER A 233 -12.57 -12.72 2.93
N ASN A 234 -12.06 -13.85 2.47
CA ASN A 234 -11.23 -14.73 3.28
C ASN A 234 -9.86 -14.08 3.56
N ARG A 235 -9.26 -13.39 2.56
CA ARG A 235 -8.01 -12.63 2.75
C ARG A 235 -8.18 -11.47 3.72
N ARG A 236 -9.27 -10.70 3.63
CA ARG A 236 -9.58 -9.62 4.58
C ARG A 236 -9.65 -10.17 6.01
N THR A 237 -10.35 -11.28 6.17
CA THR A 237 -10.56 -11.93 7.47
C THR A 237 -9.25 -12.48 8.03
N TYR A 238 -8.42 -13.12 7.18
CA TYR A 238 -7.12 -13.65 7.56
C TYR A 238 -6.18 -12.55 8.09
N ILE A 239 -6.08 -11.44 7.37
CA ILE A 239 -5.15 -10.34 7.70
C ILE A 239 -5.59 -9.58 8.96
N TYR A 240 -6.90 -9.44 9.19
CA TYR A 240 -7.42 -8.49 10.19
C TYR A 240 -8.16 -9.09 11.38
N SER A 241 -8.62 -10.34 11.27
CA SER A 241 -9.52 -10.95 12.26
C SER A 241 -8.98 -12.22 12.91
N GLN A 242 -7.94 -12.84 12.37
CA GLN A 242 -7.34 -14.01 13.02
C GLN A 242 -6.48 -13.61 14.23
N THR A 243 -6.51 -14.39 15.31
CA THR A 243 -5.65 -14.16 16.47
C THR A 243 -4.94 -15.45 16.85
N PRO A 244 -3.59 -15.47 16.86
CA PRO A 244 -2.69 -14.42 16.39
C PRO A 244 -2.57 -14.40 14.85
N VAL A 245 -2.72 -13.23 14.20
CA VAL A 245 -2.23 -13.06 12.83
C VAL A 245 -0.70 -13.12 12.89
N SER A 246 -0.08 -14.08 12.21
CA SER A 246 1.38 -14.19 12.22
C SER A 246 2.06 -13.08 11.43
N SER A 247 1.36 -12.45 10.47
CA SER A 247 1.94 -11.41 9.58
C SER A 247 0.86 -10.52 8.94
N PRO A 248 0.20 -9.60 9.69
CA PRO A 248 -0.74 -8.66 9.11
C PRO A 248 -0.01 -7.60 8.26
N TYR A 249 -0.70 -7.04 7.27
CA TYR A 249 -0.21 -5.96 6.42
C TYR A 249 -1.32 -4.96 6.09
N PRO A 250 -0.98 -3.68 5.81
CA PRO A 250 -1.94 -2.61 5.61
C PRO A 250 -2.58 -2.67 4.21
N TRP A 251 -3.28 -3.76 3.89
CA TRP A 251 -4.03 -3.88 2.63
C TRP A 251 -5.27 -2.98 2.63
N THR A 252 -5.22 -1.91 1.84
CA THR A 252 -6.31 -0.91 1.76
C THR A 252 -7.61 -1.51 1.24
N ALA A 253 -7.50 -2.55 0.40
CA ALA A 253 -8.59 -3.10 -0.39
C ALA A 253 -9.32 -2.02 -1.24
N LEU A 254 -8.61 -0.95 -1.62
CA LEU A 254 -9.10 0.16 -2.43
C LEU A 254 -8.26 0.38 -3.71
N GLY A 255 -7.49 -0.64 -4.12
CA GLY A 255 -6.74 -0.63 -5.37
C GLY A 255 -5.43 0.16 -5.35
N TYR A 256 -4.94 0.54 -4.18
CA TYR A 256 -3.64 1.18 -3.98
C TYR A 256 -2.95 0.65 -2.72
N THR A 257 -1.62 0.68 -2.69
CA THR A 257 -0.82 0.29 -1.51
C THR A 257 -0.94 1.35 -0.41
N TYR A 258 -0.99 0.93 0.85
CA TYR A 258 -0.95 1.87 1.96
C TYR A 258 0.49 2.37 2.15
N ASP A 259 0.75 3.63 1.81
CA ASP A 259 2.06 4.24 1.98
C ASP A 259 2.23 4.81 3.38
N TRP A 260 2.69 3.98 4.31
CA TRP A 260 2.89 4.39 5.71
C TRP A 260 4.08 5.34 5.92
N GLY A 261 4.82 5.68 4.85
CA GLY A 261 5.80 6.77 4.85
C GLY A 261 5.26 8.09 4.28
N ASN A 262 4.07 8.09 3.66
CA ASN A 262 3.43 9.30 3.16
C ASN A 262 2.81 10.06 4.34
N PRO A 263 3.21 11.31 4.64
CA PRO A 263 2.65 12.06 5.76
C PRO A 263 1.24 12.59 5.50
N THR A 264 0.74 12.49 4.26
CA THR A 264 -0.55 13.04 3.86
C THR A 264 -1.62 11.95 3.91
N PRO A 265 -2.64 12.06 4.78
CA PRO A 265 -3.79 11.18 4.75
C PRO A 265 -4.51 11.26 3.39
N PRO A 266 -5.08 10.16 2.89
CA PRO A 266 -5.21 8.85 3.52
C PRO A 266 -4.04 7.90 3.19
N HIS A 267 -2.82 8.42 3.02
CA HIS A 267 -1.60 7.62 2.82
C HIS A 267 -1.59 6.86 1.49
N TYR A 268 -1.98 7.53 0.40
CA TYR A 268 -1.93 6.95 -0.94
C TYR A 268 -0.49 6.56 -1.31
N GLY A 269 -0.30 5.29 -1.65
CA GLY A 269 0.86 4.77 -2.35
C GLY A 269 0.59 4.57 -3.84
N VAL A 270 1.19 3.54 -4.41
CA VAL A 270 1.03 3.17 -5.83
C VAL A 270 -0.23 2.35 -6.06
N SER A 271 -0.71 2.32 -7.29
CA SER A 271 -1.81 1.46 -7.72
C SER A 271 -1.40 0.00 -7.61
N GLU A 272 -2.32 -0.80 -7.09
CA GLU A 272 -2.07 -2.18 -6.68
C GLU A 272 -2.90 -3.15 -7.54
N PHE A 273 -2.24 -4.18 -8.04
CA PHE A 273 -2.83 -5.25 -8.83
C PHE A 273 -2.26 -6.60 -8.39
N VAL A 274 -2.94 -7.68 -8.77
CA VAL A 274 -2.48 -9.04 -8.56
C VAL A 274 -2.55 -9.78 -9.88
N ILE A 275 -1.48 -10.50 -10.20
CA ILE A 275 -1.46 -11.45 -11.30
C ILE A 275 -2.32 -12.66 -10.90
N ASN A 276 -3.28 -13.06 -11.73
CA ASN A 276 -3.97 -14.34 -11.62
C ASN A 276 -3.30 -15.36 -12.56
N SER A 277 -2.46 -16.22 -12.00
CA SER A 277 -1.78 -17.27 -12.76
C SER A 277 -2.71 -18.42 -13.17
N GLY A 278 -3.95 -18.45 -12.68
CA GLY A 278 -4.85 -19.58 -12.89
C GLY A 278 -4.29 -20.90 -12.35
N THR A 279 -4.79 -22.02 -12.87
CA THR A 279 -4.37 -23.36 -12.45
C THR A 279 -3.16 -23.91 -13.21
N ALA A 280 -2.98 -23.50 -14.47
CA ALA A 280 -1.95 -24.03 -15.36
C ALA A 280 -0.75 -23.08 -15.53
N GLY A 281 -0.77 -21.92 -14.87
CA GLY A 281 0.13 -20.81 -15.17
C GLY A 281 -0.36 -19.98 -16.36
N ILE A 282 0.28 -18.84 -16.56
CA ILE A 282 0.01 -17.90 -17.66
C ILE A 282 1.31 -17.54 -18.40
N GLY A 283 1.18 -17.09 -19.64
CA GLY A 283 2.28 -16.52 -20.40
C GLY A 283 2.61 -15.09 -19.97
N VAL A 284 3.84 -14.87 -19.52
CA VAL A 284 4.40 -13.54 -19.24
C VAL A 284 5.77 -13.42 -19.90
N PHE A 285 6.19 -12.20 -20.22
CA PHE A 285 7.58 -11.96 -20.61
C PHE A 285 8.31 -11.29 -19.46
N ILE A 286 9.38 -11.91 -18.96
CA ILE A 286 10.19 -11.30 -17.90
C ILE A 286 11.11 -10.27 -18.56
N LYS A 287 10.78 -8.98 -18.42
CA LYS A 287 11.57 -7.91 -19.01
C LYS A 287 12.92 -7.76 -18.32
N SER A 288 12.92 -7.68 -17.00
CA SER A 288 14.12 -7.38 -16.24
C SER A 288 14.03 -7.93 -14.81
N CYS A 289 15.19 -8.18 -14.21
CA CYS A 289 15.36 -8.40 -12.78
C CYS A 289 16.55 -7.52 -12.36
N THR A 290 16.25 -6.43 -11.68
CA THR A 290 17.22 -5.37 -11.38
C THR A 290 17.32 -5.17 -9.88
N TRP A 291 18.53 -5.15 -9.32
CA TRP A 291 18.72 -4.82 -7.90
C TRP A 291 18.03 -3.50 -7.56
N THR A 292 17.35 -3.44 -6.40
CA THR A 292 16.48 -2.31 -6.03
C THR A 292 17.18 -0.97 -6.17
N GLY A 293 18.45 -0.86 -5.73
CA GLY A 293 19.23 0.37 -5.88
C GLY A 293 19.47 0.77 -7.33
N ALA A 294 19.78 -0.20 -8.20
CA ALA A 294 19.97 0.06 -9.63
C ALA A 294 18.65 0.38 -10.34
N TYR A 295 17.53 -0.17 -9.88
CA TYR A 295 16.22 0.07 -10.48
C TYR A 295 15.83 1.56 -10.46
N PHE A 296 16.12 2.27 -9.36
CA PHE A 296 15.80 3.70 -9.24
C PHE A 296 16.85 4.62 -9.89
N ASN A 297 18.07 4.14 -10.14
CA ASN A 297 19.11 4.94 -10.81
C ASN A 297 18.99 4.96 -12.34
N ASN A 298 18.10 4.14 -12.92
CA ASN A 298 17.93 3.92 -14.35
C ASN A 298 16.63 4.51 -14.89
#